data_AF-A0A227J388-F1
#
_entry.id   AF-A0A227J388-F1
#
_cell.length_a   1.000
_cell.length_b   1.000
_cell.length_c   1.000
_cell.angle_alpha   90.00
_cell.angle_beta   90.00
_cell.angle_gamma   90.00
#
_symmetry.space_group_name_H-M   'P 1'
#
loop_
_entity.id
_entity.type
_entity.pdbx_description
1 polymer ?
#
loop_
_entity_poly.entity_id
_entity_poly.type
_entity_poly.pdbx_seq_one_letter_code
_entity_poly.pdbx_strand_id
1 'polypeptide(L)'
;MQISQGEICFDNVGFNYSDEKAVFENLNLTIKPGEKVGIVGRSGAGKSTLVNLLLRFYDVNTGKICIDGQDISQVEQESLRQHIGMITQDTSLLHRSIKENILYG
;
A
#
# COMPACT_ATOMS: atom_id res chain seq x y z
N MET A 1 11.75 0.09 -9.56
CA MET A 1 12.12 -1.04 -8.69
C MET A 1 12.10 -2.33 -9.49
N GLN A 2 12.82 -3.36 -9.04
CA GLN A 2 12.79 -4.68 -9.66
C GLN A 2 12.04 -5.65 -8.73
N ILE A 3 10.89 -6.16 -9.16
CA ILE A 3 10.13 -7.16 -8.39
C ILE A 3 10.45 -8.56 -8.90
N SER A 4 10.79 -9.46 -7.99
CA SER A 4 11.14 -10.85 -8.27
C SER A 4 10.13 -11.85 -7.71
N GLN A 5 9.63 -11.64 -6.49
CA GLN A 5 8.72 -12.54 -5.78
C GLN A 5 7.51 -11.81 -5.19
N GLY A 6 7.67 -10.55 -4.77
CA GLY A 6 6.60 -9.74 -4.20
C GLY A 6 6.39 -9.94 -2.70
N GLU A 7 7.45 -10.24 -1.93
CA GLU A 7 7.39 -10.18 -0.47
C GLU A 7 7.17 -8.74 -0.03
N ILE A 8 6.24 -8.49 0.91
CA ILE A 8 5.98 -7.16 1.47
C ILE A 8 6.34 -7.18 2.95
N CYS A 9 7.15 -6.22 3.39
CA CYS A 9 7.56 -6.10 4.79
C CYS A 9 7.32 -4.67 5.31
N PHE A 10 6.54 -4.56 6.38
CA PHE A 10 6.45 -3.38 7.23
C PHE A 10 7.38 -3.62 8.41
N ASP A 11 8.42 -2.81 8.55
CA ASP A 11 9.47 -2.93 9.57
C ASP A 11 9.43 -1.71 10.48
N ASN A 12 8.97 -1.93 11.72
CA ASN A 12 8.81 -0.91 12.77
C ASN A 12 8.09 0.37 12.31
N VAL A 13 7.02 0.20 11.53
CA VAL A 13 6.31 1.33 10.90
C VAL A 13 5.53 2.14 11.92
N GLY A 14 5.87 3.42 12.02
CA GLY A 14 5.12 4.44 12.74
C GLY A 14 4.49 5.44 11.77
N PHE A 15 3.20 5.75 11.96
CA PHE A 15 2.47 6.65 11.09
C PHE A 15 1.31 7.38 11.81
N ASN A 16 1.19 8.68 11.56
CA ASN A 16 0.04 9.53 11.88
C ASN A 16 -0.34 10.43 10.68
N TYR A 17 -1.61 10.82 10.59
CA TYR A 17 -2.04 11.81 9.58
C TYR A 17 -1.84 13.25 10.06
N SER A 18 -1.84 13.44 11.37
CA SER A 18 -1.60 14.70 12.06
C SER A 18 -1.03 14.40 13.45
N ASP A 19 -0.43 15.42 14.08
CA ASP A 19 0.24 15.29 15.38
C ASP A 19 -0.68 14.87 16.54
N GLU A 20 -1.99 14.82 16.32
CA GLU A 20 -2.96 14.54 17.37
C GLU A 20 -3.10 13.06 17.71
N LYS A 21 -2.90 12.14 16.74
CA LYS A 21 -3.11 10.71 16.99
C LYS A 21 -2.35 9.79 16.03
N ALA A 22 -1.53 8.91 16.61
CA ALA A 22 -0.89 7.82 15.89
C ALA A 22 -1.92 6.80 15.37
N VAL A 23 -1.76 6.40 14.11
CA VAL A 23 -2.46 5.26 13.51
C VAL A 23 -1.68 3.97 13.77
N PHE A 24 -0.35 4.04 13.57
CA PHE A 24 0.59 2.96 13.88
C PHE A 24 1.75 3.53 14.68
N GLU A 25 2.19 2.82 15.73
CA GLU A 25 3.36 3.21 16.52
C GLU A 25 4.57 2.31 16.22
N ASN A 26 4.32 1.01 16.05
CA ASN A 26 5.34 0.01 15.73
C ASN A 26 4.72 -1.18 15.01
N LEU A 27 4.20 -0.95 13.80
CA LEU A 27 3.61 -1.99 12.98
C LEU A 27 4.73 -2.84 12.35
N ASN A 28 4.72 -4.13 12.68
CA ASN A 28 5.54 -5.14 12.01
C ASN A 28 4.62 -6.15 11.32
N LEU A 29 4.80 -6.32 10.02
CA LEU A 29 4.01 -7.24 9.21
C LEU A 29 4.84 -7.73 8.02
N THR A 30 4.93 -9.03 7.84
CA THR A 30 5.51 -9.65 6.64
C THR A 30 4.44 -10.44 5.92
N ILE A 31 4.24 -10.14 4.64
CA ILE A 31 3.36 -10.88 3.73
C ILE A 31 4.26 -11.60 2.73
N LYS A 32 4.17 -12.93 2.70
CA LYS A 32 5.03 -13.75 1.85
C LYS A 32 4.57 -13.71 0.39
N PRO A 33 5.48 -13.98 -0.56
CA PRO A 33 5.13 -14.14 -1.96
C PRO A 33 3.97 -15.13 -2.15
N GLY A 34 2.92 -14.69 -2.86
CA GLY A 34 1.74 -15.51 -3.16
C GLY A 34 0.76 -15.72 -1.99
N GLU A 35 1.02 -15.13 -0.82
CA GLU A 35 0.14 -15.23 0.33
C GLU A 35 -1.15 -14.43 0.13
N LYS A 36 -2.28 -15.01 0.55
CA LYS A 36 -3.59 -14.34 0.54
C LYS A 36 -3.94 -13.90 1.95
N VAL A 37 -3.89 -12.59 2.20
CA VAL A 37 -4.09 -12.01 3.53
C VAL A 37 -5.39 -11.21 3.58
N GLY A 38 -6.16 -11.40 4.66
CA GLY A 38 -7.32 -10.57 4.98
C GLY A 38 -7.01 -9.64 6.15
N ILE A 39 -7.25 -8.33 5.99
CA ILE A 39 -7.05 -7.32 7.05
C ILE A 39 -8.41 -6.99 7.65
N VAL A 40 -8.60 -7.32 8.93
CA VAL A 40 -9.86 -7.10 9.65
C VAL A 40 -9.66 -6.23 10.88
N GLY A 41 -10.71 -5.50 11.27
CA GLY A 41 -10.68 -4.60 12.41
C GLY A 41 -11.80 -3.57 12.36
N ARG A 42 -12.07 -2.91 13.50
CA ARG A 42 -13.12 -1.88 13.61
C ARG A 42 -12.89 -0.73 12.61
N SER A 43 -13.93 0.06 12.35
CA SER A 43 -13.76 1.31 11.59
C SER A 43 -12.71 2.20 12.28
N GLY A 44 -11.84 2.83 11.50
CA GLY A 44 -10.74 3.63 12.02
C GLY A 44 -9.51 2.86 12.52
N ALA A 45 -9.49 1.53 12.47
CA ALA A 45 -8.34 0.71 12.91
C ALA A 45 -7.10 0.77 11.99
N GLY A 46 -7.04 1.68 11.01
CA GLY A 46 -5.89 1.85 10.12
C GLY A 46 -5.85 0.94 8.89
N LYS A 47 -6.88 0.14 8.61
CA LYS A 47 -6.91 -0.78 7.44
C LYS A 47 -6.64 -0.09 6.10
N SER A 48 -7.39 0.97 5.80
CA SER A 48 -7.19 1.76 4.57
C SER A 48 -5.86 2.51 4.60
N THR A 49 -5.41 2.93 5.78
CA THR A 49 -4.08 3.55 5.96
C THR A 49 -2.96 2.60 5.56
N LEU A 50 -3.04 1.33 5.93
CA LEU A 50 -2.04 0.32 5.56
C LEU A 50 -1.91 0.21 4.03
N VAL A 51 -3.03 0.16 3.32
CA VAL A 51 -3.07 0.14 1.84
C VAL A 51 -2.49 1.44 1.26
N ASN A 52 -2.85 2.60 1.83
CA ASN A 52 -2.33 3.90 1.37
C ASN A 52 -0.82 4.04 1.56
N LEU A 53 -0.27 3.50 2.66
CA LEU A 53 1.16 3.48 2.91
C LEU A 53 1.90 2.57 1.94
N LEU A 54 1.34 1.38 1.64
CA LEU A 54 1.91 0.46 0.66
C LEU A 54 1.95 1.06 -0.76
N LEU A 55 0.90 1.81 -1.14
CA LEU A 55 0.83 2.55 -2.41
C LEU A 55 1.62 3.87 -2.39
N ARG A 56 2.27 4.16 -1.26
CA ARG A 56 3.04 5.38 -0.99
C ARG A 56 2.26 6.64 -1.37
N PHE A 57 1.00 6.72 -0.92
CA PHE A 57 0.26 8.00 -0.90
C PHE A 57 0.70 8.89 0.27
N TYR A 58 1.29 8.29 1.30
CA TYR A 58 1.95 8.96 2.41
C TYR A 58 3.27 8.24 2.69
N ASP A 59 4.26 8.99 3.16
CA ASP A 59 5.48 8.42 3.73
C ASP A 59 5.27 8.12 5.22
N VAL A 60 5.98 7.12 5.74
CA VAL A 60 5.95 6.75 7.16
C VAL A 60 6.73 7.77 8.01
N ASN A 61 6.35 7.97 9.27
CA ASN A 61 7.12 8.83 10.18
C ASN A 61 8.38 8.13 10.69
N THR A 62 8.29 6.81 10.94
CA THR A 62 9.39 5.96 11.41
C THR A 62 9.30 4.58 10.78
N GLY A 63 10.44 3.86 10.78
CA GLY A 63 10.53 2.54 10.17
C GLY A 63 10.57 2.62 8.65
N LYS A 64 10.22 1.51 7.99
CA LYS A 64 10.21 1.43 6.52
C LYS A 64 9.26 0.35 6.01
N ILE A 65 8.90 0.48 4.74
CA ILE A 65 8.14 -0.53 4.01
C ILE A 65 9.01 -1.00 2.86
N CYS A 66 9.20 -2.31 2.75
CA CYS A 66 10.00 -2.92 1.70
C CYS A 66 9.14 -3.84 0.83
N ILE A 67 9.46 -3.92 -0.46
CA ILE A 67 9.02 -5.00 -1.33
C ILE A 67 10.25 -5.71 -1.89
N ASP A 68 10.35 -7.03 -1.72
CA ASP A 68 11.54 -7.83 -2.03
C ASP A 68 12.84 -7.20 -1.46
N GLY A 69 12.77 -6.75 -0.21
CA GLY A 69 13.88 -6.10 0.49
C GLY A 69 14.24 -4.68 0.03
N GLN A 70 13.61 -4.16 -1.03
CA GLN A 70 13.80 -2.79 -1.49
C GLN A 70 12.86 -1.84 -0.77
N ASP A 71 13.42 -0.83 -0.10
CA ASP A 71 12.65 0.24 0.56
C ASP A 71 11.87 1.06 -0.49
N ILE A 72 10.55 1.11 -0.35
CA ILE A 72 9.67 1.79 -1.30
C ILE A 72 9.84 3.32 -1.29
N SER A 73 10.44 3.87 -0.23
CA SER A 73 10.75 5.31 -0.14
C SER A 73 11.88 5.73 -1.09
N GLN A 74 12.75 4.78 -1.48
CA GLN A 74 13.96 5.00 -2.27
C GLN A 74 13.75 4.73 -3.78
N VAL A 75 12.52 4.45 -4.20
CA VAL A 75 12.18 4.19 -5.61
C VAL A 75 11.13 5.18 -6.09
N GLU A 76 11.04 5.36 -7.40
CA GLU A 76 10.00 6.19 -8.02
C GLU A 76 8.62 5.60 -7.78
N GLN A 77 7.65 6.45 -7.41
CA GLN A 77 6.27 6.03 -7.11
C GLN A 77 5.58 5.37 -8.30
N GLU A 78 5.86 5.85 -9.52
CA GLU A 78 5.31 5.25 -10.74
C GLU A 78 5.76 3.80 -10.87
N SER A 79 7.06 3.55 -10.72
CA SER A 79 7.60 2.19 -10.79
C SER A 79 7.07 1.29 -9.68
N LEU A 80 6.83 1.79 -8.47
CA LEU A 80 6.18 1.04 -7.40
C LEU A 80 4.75 0.63 -7.80
N ARG A 81 3.94 1.61 -8.20
CA ARG A 81 2.50 1.41 -8.47
C ARG A 81 2.24 0.57 -9.71
N GLN A 82 3.13 0.57 -10.69
CA GLN A 82 3.06 -0.33 -11.86
C GLN A 82 3.08 -1.82 -11.48
N HIS A 83 3.58 -2.18 -10.29
CA HIS A 83 3.60 -3.56 -9.81
C HIS A 83 2.43 -3.91 -8.87
N ILE A 84 1.51 -2.97 -8.61
CA ILE A 84 0.40 -3.17 -7.67
C ILE A 84 -0.93 -2.92 -8.38
N GLY A 85 -1.71 -4.00 -8.55
CA GLY A 85 -3.11 -3.89 -8.93
C GLY A 85 -3.99 -3.49 -7.74
N MET A 86 -4.81 -2.45 -7.89
CA MET A 86 -5.76 -2.01 -6.87
C MET A 86 -7.20 -2.09 -7.40
N ILE A 87 -8.08 -2.68 -6.62
CA ILE A 87 -9.53 -2.65 -6.86
C ILE A 87 -10.16 -1.86 -5.72
N THR A 88 -10.76 -0.72 -6.04
CA THR A 88 -11.39 0.17 -5.06
C THR A 88 -12.80 -0.31 -4.72
N GLN A 89 -13.27 0.01 -3.50
CA GLN A 89 -14.65 -0.27 -3.10
C GLN A 89 -15.65 0.48 -3.99
N ASP A 90 -15.41 1.78 -4.21
CA ASP A 90 -16.16 2.60 -5.16
C ASP A 90 -15.30 2.79 -6.41
N THR A 91 -15.73 2.22 -7.54
CA THR A 91 -15.02 2.34 -8.81
C THR A 91 -15.50 3.59 -9.55
N SER A 92 -14.60 4.51 -9.85
CA SER A 92 -14.90 5.65 -10.73
C SER A 92 -14.77 5.23 -12.18
N LEU A 93 -15.84 5.35 -12.95
CA LEU A 93 -15.83 5.11 -14.39
C LEU A 93 -15.72 6.44 -15.14
N LEU A 94 -14.85 6.48 -16.15
CA LEU A 94 -14.79 7.59 -17.08
C LEU A 94 -16.03 7.58 -17.98
N HIS A 95 -16.49 8.75 -18.41
CA HIS A 95 -17.56 8.92 -19.41
C HIS A 95 -17.12 8.45 -20.81
N ARG A 96 -16.90 7.14 -20.94
CA ARG A 96 -16.35 6.40 -22.08
C ARG A 96 -16.97 5.00 -22.13
N SER A 97 -16.65 4.20 -23.15
CA SER A 97 -17.15 2.83 -23.24
C SER A 97 -16.58 1.91 -22.14
N ILE A 98 -17.25 0.79 -21.91
CA ILE A 98 -16.79 -0.25 -20.97
C ILE A 98 -15.38 -0.74 -21.37
N LYS A 99 -15.16 -0.99 -22.67
CA LYS A 99 -13.86 -1.46 -23.19
C LYS A 99 -12.74 -0.46 -22.86
N GLU A 100 -13.00 0.84 -23.03
CA GLU A 100 -12.01 1.88 -22.75
C GLU A 100 -11.71 2.01 -21.26
N ASN A 101 -12.68 1.78 -20.37
CA ASN A 101 -12.44 1.75 -18.93
C ASN A 101 -11.61 0.52 -18.52
N ILE A 102 -11.82 -0.64 -19.15
CA ILE A 102 -11.00 -1.85 -18.89
C ILE A 102 -9.56 -1.64 -19.37
N LEU A 103 -9.36 -1.04 -20.55
CA LEU A 103 -8.03 -0.79 -21.11
C LEU A 103 -7.26 0.34 -20.41
N TYR A 104 -7.93 1.13 -19.57
CA TYR A 104 -7.29 2.22 -18.82
C TYR A 104 -6.54 1.71 -17.57
N GLY A 105 -7.01 0.60 -16.98
CA GLY A 105 -6.34 -0.05 -15.85
C GLY A 105 -5.10 -0.83 -16.28
#